data_AF-A0A932XED6-F1
#
_entry.id   AF-A0A932XED6-F1
#
_cell.length_a   1.000
_cell.length_b   1.000
_cell.length_c   1.000
_cell.angle_alpha   90.00
_cell.angle_beta   90.00
_cell.angle_gamma   90.00
#
_symmetry.space_group_name_H-M   'P 1'
#
loop_
_entity.id
_entity.type
_entity.pdbx_description
1 polymer ?
#
loop_
_entity_poly.entity_id
_entity_poly.type
_entity_poly.pdbx_seq_one_letter_code
_entity_poly.pdbx_strand_id
1 'polypeptide(L)'
;MVAPNLDTGVTHAERLRRNRWLYALAALPPIVGLVTTQLAPEPHGHWVSHLSSVGFKSTQLAVLALVLALLGWRTLSAPLGIALGVIGVAITLQVFGDAQVASAIWRTTGDPGFGSGYESGHDASGFGDLLVVLGGFGFALTAGLSRRVRPWWAAGAVVLTIVPPPYLWPAAGALFLVLHAVTSGSGFARHRAAWPT
;
A
#
# COMPACT_ATOMS: atom_id res chain seq x y z
N MET A 1 19.72 -10.96 -45.32
CA MET A 1 19.33 -9.57 -44.96
C MET A 1 18.58 -9.62 -43.64
N VAL A 2 19.21 -9.17 -42.56
CA VAL A 2 18.60 -9.06 -41.23
C VAL A 2 18.18 -7.60 -41.09
N ALA A 3 16.88 -7.33 -41.03
CA ALA A 3 16.40 -5.97 -40.78
C ALA A 3 16.81 -5.56 -39.36
N PRO A 4 17.55 -4.45 -39.18
CA PRO A 4 17.89 -3.96 -37.85
C PRO A 4 16.60 -3.47 -37.17
N ASN A 5 16.30 -4.12 -36.05
CA ASN A 5 15.14 -3.88 -35.20
C ASN A 5 15.34 -2.55 -34.45
N LEU A 6 15.15 -1.41 -35.13
CA LEU A 6 15.48 -0.06 -34.64
C LEU A 6 14.36 0.63 -33.84
N ASP A 7 13.27 -0.06 -33.47
CA ASP A 7 12.07 0.58 -32.91
C ASP A 7 11.80 0.33 -31.40
N THR A 8 12.77 -0.20 -30.65
CA THR A 8 12.55 -0.54 -29.23
C THR A 8 12.74 0.63 -28.26
N GLY A 9 13.49 1.67 -28.64
CA GLY A 9 13.79 2.81 -27.76
C GLY A 9 12.62 3.79 -27.57
N VAL A 10 11.93 4.12 -28.66
CA VAL A 10 10.80 5.07 -28.67
C VAL A 10 9.60 4.49 -27.91
N THR A 11 9.34 3.19 -28.09
CA THR A 11 8.21 2.50 -27.44
C THR A 11 8.36 2.33 -25.92
N HIS A 12 9.59 2.23 -25.41
CA HIS A 12 9.83 2.12 -23.95
C HIS A 12 9.72 3.49 -23.27
N ALA A 13 10.31 4.54 -23.85
CA ALA A 13 10.25 5.90 -23.31
C ALA A 13 8.81 6.45 -23.30
N GLU A 14 8.04 6.21 -24.37
CA GLU A 14 6.62 6.59 -24.43
C GLU A 14 5.76 5.81 -23.44
N ARG A 15 6.02 4.51 -23.24
CA ARG A 15 5.29 3.69 -22.27
C ARG A 15 5.56 4.13 -20.83
N LEU A 16 6.81 4.44 -20.49
CA LEU A 16 7.17 5.04 -19.22
C LEU A 16 6.46 6.38 -19.02
N ARG A 17 6.47 7.26 -20.03
CA ARG A 17 5.81 8.57 -19.96
C ARG A 17 4.29 8.44 -19.79
N ARG A 18 3.67 7.50 -20.50
CA ARG A 18 2.23 7.19 -20.42
C ARG A 18 1.80 6.63 -19.07
N ASN A 19 2.69 5.94 -18.35
CA ASN A 19 2.34 5.29 -17.09
C ASN A 19 2.76 6.08 -15.85
N ARG A 20 3.42 7.24 -16.00
CA ARG A 20 3.86 8.09 -14.87
C ARG A 20 2.71 8.60 -14.00
N TRP A 21 1.52 8.79 -14.57
CA TRP A 21 0.34 9.21 -13.80
C TRP A 21 -0.05 8.17 -12.73
N LEU A 22 0.33 6.89 -12.88
CA LEU A 22 0.06 5.88 -11.86
C LEU A 22 0.76 6.18 -10.53
N TYR A 23 1.90 6.88 -10.55
CA TYR A 23 2.55 7.34 -9.32
C TYR A 23 1.73 8.42 -8.61
N ALA A 24 0.89 9.18 -9.33
CA ALA A 24 -0.01 10.13 -8.69
C ALA A 24 -1.08 9.43 -7.83
N LEU A 25 -1.40 8.16 -8.12
CA LEU A 25 -2.31 7.37 -7.26
C LEU A 25 -1.77 7.19 -5.85
N ALA A 26 -0.44 7.17 -5.66
CA ALA A 26 0.17 7.09 -4.33
C ALA A 26 -0.07 8.36 -3.50
N ALA A 27 -0.42 9.50 -4.11
CA ALA A 27 -0.76 10.72 -3.40
C ALA A 27 -2.25 10.77 -2.98
N LEU A 28 -3.12 9.91 -3.51
CA LEU A 28 -4.54 9.93 -3.17
C LEU A 28 -4.82 9.63 -1.69
N PRO A 29 -4.20 8.63 -1.04
CA PRO A 29 -4.45 8.34 0.37
C PRO A 29 -4.22 9.53 1.33
N PRO A 30 -3.08 10.24 1.31
CA PRO A 30 -2.90 11.43 2.15
C PRO A 30 -3.88 12.55 1.81
N ILE A 31 -4.20 12.75 0.52
CA ILE A 31 -5.19 13.77 0.11
C ILE A 31 -6.57 13.44 0.69
N VAL A 32 -7.01 12.18 0.59
CA VAL A 32 -8.32 11.77 1.12
C VAL A 32 -8.35 11.88 2.63
N GLY A 33 -7.30 11.47 3.36
CA GLY A 33 -7.24 11.66 4.81
C GLY A 33 -7.39 13.14 5.21
N LEU A 34 -6.69 14.04 4.51
CA LEU A 34 -6.83 15.49 4.72
C LEU A 34 -8.25 15.99 4.44
N VAL A 35 -8.84 15.59 3.32
CA VAL A 35 -10.23 15.96 2.97
C VAL A 35 -11.22 15.42 4.01
N THR A 36 -11.04 14.19 4.49
CA THR A 36 -11.86 13.60 5.54
C THR A 36 -11.80 14.40 6.84
N THR A 37 -10.62 14.94 7.20
CA THR A 37 -10.46 15.86 8.34
C THR A 37 -11.28 17.14 8.14
N GLN A 38 -11.20 17.75 6.96
CA GLN A 38 -11.88 19.03 6.66
C GLN A 38 -13.40 18.90 6.57
N LEU A 39 -13.91 17.72 6.21
CA LEU A 39 -15.33 17.43 6.10
C LEU A 39 -15.93 16.83 7.38
N ALA A 40 -15.11 16.62 8.42
CA ALA A 40 -15.57 16.06 9.68
C ALA A 40 -16.51 17.05 10.39
N PRO A 41 -17.72 16.61 10.83
CA PRO A 41 -18.65 17.47 11.58
C PRO A 41 -18.07 17.93 12.92
N GLU A 42 -18.56 19.05 13.44
CA GLU A 42 -18.20 19.53 14.79
C GLU A 42 -18.89 18.71 15.89
N PRO A 43 -18.25 18.50 17.06
CA PRO A 43 -17.00 19.11 17.50
C PRO A 43 -15.72 18.42 16.99
N HIS A 44 -14.71 19.18 16.56
CA HIS A 44 -13.39 18.60 16.27
C HIS A 44 -12.67 18.12 17.55
N GLY A 45 -12.01 16.97 17.45
CA GLY A 45 -11.29 16.35 18.56
C GLY A 45 -10.51 15.11 18.13
N HIS A 46 -10.06 14.29 19.08
CA HIS A 46 -9.22 13.12 18.80
C HIS A 46 -9.88 12.08 17.86
N TRP A 47 -11.21 12.02 17.82
CA TRP A 47 -11.93 11.15 16.89
C TRP A 47 -11.70 11.52 15.41
N VAL A 48 -11.40 12.81 15.12
CA VAL A 48 -11.14 13.29 13.75
C VAL A 48 -9.85 12.67 13.20
N SER A 49 -8.80 12.50 14.01
CA SER A 49 -7.58 11.84 13.55
C SER A 49 -7.81 10.38 13.18
N HIS A 50 -8.68 9.68 13.93
CA HIS A 50 -9.07 8.31 13.62
C HIS A 50 -9.95 8.25 12.36
N LEU A 51 -10.90 9.18 12.20
CA LEU A 51 -11.71 9.28 10.98
C LEU A 51 -10.84 9.60 9.75
N SER A 52 -9.89 10.53 9.86
CA SER A 52 -8.89 10.82 8.83
C SER A 52 -8.08 9.58 8.45
N SER A 53 -7.66 8.82 9.46
CA SER A 53 -6.95 7.56 9.27
C SER A 53 -7.81 6.51 8.54
N VAL A 54 -9.11 6.40 8.84
CA VAL A 54 -10.06 5.59 8.07
C VAL A 54 -10.07 6.00 6.59
N GLY A 55 -10.20 7.30 6.30
CA GLY A 55 -10.18 7.85 4.94
C GLY A 55 -8.88 7.56 4.19
N PHE A 56 -7.73 7.74 4.86
CA PHE A 56 -6.42 7.41 4.32
C PHE A 56 -6.32 5.92 3.99
N LYS A 57 -6.55 5.06 4.99
CA LYS A 57 -6.29 3.61 4.90
C LYS A 57 -7.24 2.91 3.93
N SER A 58 -8.51 3.31 3.90
CA SER A 58 -9.47 2.82 2.90
C SER A 58 -9.07 3.21 1.47
N THR A 59 -8.58 4.43 1.27
CA THR A 59 -8.07 4.88 -0.03
C THR A 59 -6.79 4.15 -0.42
N GLN A 60 -5.88 3.90 0.52
CA GLN A 60 -4.67 3.09 0.29
C GLN A 60 -5.04 1.66 -0.15
N LEU A 61 -6.03 1.04 0.49
CA LEU A 61 -6.55 -0.27 0.11
C LEU A 61 -7.14 -0.25 -1.31
N ALA A 62 -7.95 0.76 -1.63
CA ALA A 62 -8.56 0.92 -2.95
C ALA A 62 -7.51 1.14 -4.05
N VAL A 63 -6.50 1.98 -3.80
CA VAL A 63 -5.38 2.22 -4.71
C VAL A 63 -4.60 0.92 -4.93
N LEU A 64 -4.27 0.19 -3.86
CA LEU A 64 -3.57 -1.09 -3.97
C LEU A 64 -4.38 -2.09 -4.82
N ALA A 65 -5.68 -2.24 -4.55
CA ALA A 65 -6.57 -3.11 -5.32
C ALA A 65 -6.62 -2.71 -6.80
N LEU A 66 -6.74 -1.42 -7.10
CA LEU A 66 -6.74 -0.88 -8.46
C LEU A 66 -5.42 -1.20 -9.18
N VAL A 67 -4.28 -0.95 -8.55
CA VAL A 67 -2.98 -1.18 -9.19
C VAL A 67 -2.75 -2.68 -9.40
N LEU A 68 -3.21 -3.54 -8.48
CA LEU A 68 -3.19 -5.00 -8.66
C LEU A 68 -4.10 -5.46 -9.79
N ALA A 69 -5.28 -4.86 -9.95
CA ALA A 69 -6.17 -5.14 -11.07
C ALA A 69 -5.52 -4.77 -12.41
N LEU A 70 -4.84 -3.61 -12.46
CA LEU A 70 -4.08 -3.16 -13.64
C LEU A 70 -2.87 -4.04 -13.95
N LEU A 71 -2.21 -4.56 -12.91
CA LEU A 71 -1.10 -5.50 -13.05
C LEU A 71 -1.58 -6.85 -13.62
N GLY A 72 -2.84 -7.21 -13.35
CA GLY A 72 -3.45 -8.47 -13.76
C GLY A 72 -3.03 -9.62 -12.86
N TRP A 73 -4.01 -10.28 -12.24
CA TRP A 73 -3.81 -11.37 -11.27
C TRP A 73 -2.95 -12.53 -11.76
N ARG A 74 -2.90 -12.77 -13.09
CA ARG A 74 -2.09 -13.82 -13.71
C ARG A 74 -0.58 -13.58 -13.67
N THR A 75 -0.14 -12.37 -13.32
CA THR A 75 1.29 -12.04 -13.26
C THR A 75 1.92 -12.31 -11.89
N LEU A 76 1.08 -12.51 -10.85
CA LEU A 76 1.52 -12.78 -9.49
C LEU A 76 1.77 -14.27 -9.29
N SER A 77 2.88 -14.63 -8.65
CA SER A 77 3.03 -15.97 -8.10
C SER A 77 2.16 -16.12 -6.85
N ALA A 78 1.75 -17.35 -6.53
CA ALA A 78 0.94 -17.62 -5.34
C ALA A 78 1.52 -17.01 -4.04
N PRO A 79 2.84 -17.09 -3.76
CA PRO A 79 3.41 -16.46 -2.57
C PRO A 79 3.26 -14.92 -2.54
N LEU A 80 3.41 -14.25 -3.69
CA LEU A 80 3.20 -12.80 -3.79
C LEU A 80 1.72 -12.45 -3.59
N GLY A 81 0.82 -13.24 -4.17
CA GLY A 81 -0.62 -13.08 -3.99
C GLY A 81 -1.05 -13.25 -2.54
N ILE A 82 -0.51 -14.25 -1.83
CA ILE A 82 -0.80 -14.48 -0.41
C ILE A 82 -0.30 -13.29 0.43
N ALA A 83 0.93 -12.83 0.23
CA ALA A 83 1.47 -11.70 0.98
C ALA A 83 0.65 -10.42 0.77
N LEU A 84 0.19 -10.15 -0.46
CA LEU A 84 -0.72 -9.05 -0.76
C LEU A 84 -2.10 -9.24 -0.13
N GLY A 85 -2.61 -10.48 -0.08
CA GLY A 85 -3.85 -10.82 0.61
C GLY A 85 -3.76 -10.52 2.11
N VAL A 86 -2.66 -10.90 2.75
CA VAL A 86 -2.38 -10.56 4.17
C VAL A 86 -2.38 -9.05 4.38
N ILE A 87 -1.71 -8.30 3.51
CA ILE A 87 -1.71 -6.82 3.57
C ILE A 87 -3.13 -6.26 3.42
N GLY A 88 -3.93 -6.77 2.48
CA GLY A 88 -5.30 -6.32 2.27
C GLY A 88 -6.19 -6.55 3.50
N VAL A 89 -6.08 -7.73 4.12
CA VAL A 89 -6.77 -8.05 5.38
C VAL A 89 -6.28 -7.14 6.51
N ALA A 90 -4.98 -6.91 6.61
CA ALA A 90 -4.38 -6.07 7.62
C ALA A 90 -4.88 -4.61 7.55
N ILE A 91 -4.90 -4.01 6.36
CA ILE A 91 -5.43 -2.65 6.17
C ILE A 91 -6.93 -2.60 6.49
N THR A 92 -7.67 -3.66 6.15
CA THR A 92 -9.09 -3.77 6.50
C THR A 92 -9.29 -3.76 8.01
N LEU A 93 -8.46 -4.50 8.77
CA LEU A 93 -8.49 -4.50 10.23
C LEU A 93 -8.16 -3.11 10.80
N GLN A 94 -7.16 -2.40 10.25
CA GLN A 94 -6.86 -1.03 10.66
C GLN A 94 -8.05 -0.09 10.41
N VAL A 95 -8.70 -0.17 9.25
CA VAL A 95 -9.90 0.62 8.92
C VAL A 95 -11.02 0.36 9.92
N PHE A 96 -11.30 -0.91 10.23
CA PHE A 96 -12.32 -1.25 11.22
C PHE A 96 -11.95 -0.80 12.63
N GLY A 97 -10.68 -0.94 13.02
CA GLY A 97 -10.17 -0.50 14.31
C GLY A 97 -10.34 1.00 14.48
N ASP A 98 -9.83 1.81 13.55
CA ASP A 98 -9.94 3.27 13.61
C ASP A 98 -11.39 3.74 13.56
N ALA A 99 -12.26 3.08 12.77
CA ALA A 99 -13.68 3.42 12.73
C ALA A 99 -14.38 3.14 14.07
N GLN A 100 -14.02 2.05 14.76
CA GLN A 100 -14.50 1.77 16.10
C GLN A 100 -14.02 2.82 17.11
N VAL A 101 -12.73 3.18 17.08
CA VAL A 101 -12.16 4.20 17.96
C VAL A 101 -12.81 5.56 17.71
N ALA A 102 -12.92 5.99 16.45
CA ALA A 102 -13.57 7.24 16.07
C ALA A 102 -15.02 7.30 16.57
N SER A 103 -15.78 6.22 16.36
CA SER A 103 -17.17 6.10 16.82
C SER A 103 -17.28 6.12 18.35
N ALA A 104 -16.38 5.43 19.05
CA ALA A 104 -16.35 5.38 20.51
C ALA A 104 -16.04 6.75 21.12
N ILE A 105 -15.05 7.48 20.59
CA ILE A 105 -14.72 8.84 21.04
C ILE A 105 -15.88 9.80 20.73
N TRP A 106 -16.43 9.75 19.52
CA TRP A 106 -17.50 10.66 19.10
C TRP A 106 -18.76 10.57 19.97
N ARG A 107 -19.10 9.35 20.41
CA ARG A 107 -20.32 9.10 21.22
C ARG A 107 -20.13 9.41 22.69
N THR A 108 -18.90 9.51 23.18
CA THR A 108 -18.61 9.68 24.61
C THR A 108 -18.16 11.12 24.88
N THR A 109 -19.03 11.94 25.48
CA THR A 109 -18.66 13.29 25.90
C THR A 109 -17.80 13.25 27.17
N GLY A 110 -16.57 13.78 27.11
CA GLY A 110 -15.71 14.01 28.28
C GLY A 110 -14.40 13.23 28.25
N ASP A 111 -14.45 11.89 28.28
CA ASP A 111 -13.24 11.05 28.35
C ASP A 111 -13.39 9.73 27.54
N PRO A 112 -12.66 9.55 26.42
CA PRO A 112 -12.84 8.41 25.52
C PRO A 112 -12.28 7.07 26.03
N GLY A 113 -11.54 7.06 27.14
CA GLY A 113 -10.81 5.88 27.62
C GLY A 113 -11.64 4.73 28.19
N PHE A 114 -12.98 4.79 28.19
CA PHE A 114 -13.82 3.87 28.97
C PHE A 114 -14.86 3.07 28.16
N GLY A 115 -14.85 3.16 26.83
CA GLY A 115 -15.72 2.36 25.97
C GLY A 115 -15.02 1.09 25.47
N SER A 116 -15.69 -0.08 25.52
CA SER A 116 -15.14 -1.34 24.99
C SER A 116 -14.69 -1.26 23.53
N GLY A 117 -15.31 -0.38 22.73
CA GLY A 117 -14.93 -0.11 21.34
C GLY A 117 -13.64 0.68 21.14
N TYR A 118 -13.17 1.42 22.17
CA TYR A 118 -11.91 2.18 22.10
C TYR A 118 -10.71 1.25 22.18
N GLU A 119 -10.65 0.41 23.22
CA GLU A 119 -9.55 -0.55 23.42
C GLU A 119 -9.54 -1.61 22.31
N SER A 120 -10.70 -2.22 22.00
CA SER A 120 -10.78 -3.22 20.92
C SER A 120 -10.41 -2.64 19.56
N GLY A 121 -10.74 -1.37 19.31
CA GLY A 121 -10.40 -0.68 18.08
C GLY A 121 -8.90 -0.41 17.95
N HIS A 122 -8.25 0.01 19.04
CA HIS A 122 -6.80 0.19 19.09
C HIS A 122 -6.05 -1.14 18.92
N ASP A 123 -6.50 -2.21 19.57
CA ASP A 123 -5.92 -3.55 19.43
C ASP A 123 -6.06 -4.07 17.99
N ALA A 124 -7.24 -3.89 17.38
CA ALA A 124 -7.47 -4.28 16.00
C ALA A 124 -6.58 -3.50 15.02
N SER A 125 -6.42 -2.18 15.21
CA SER A 125 -5.51 -1.38 14.37
C SER A 125 -4.04 -1.74 14.61
N GLY A 126 -3.62 -1.92 15.86
CA GLY A 126 -2.25 -2.30 16.19
C GLY A 126 -1.88 -3.68 15.66
N PHE A 127 -2.80 -4.65 15.72
CA PHE A 127 -2.62 -5.95 15.09
C PHE A 127 -2.56 -5.83 13.57
N GLY A 128 -3.39 -4.96 12.98
CA GLY A 128 -3.30 -4.59 11.57
C GLY A 128 -1.93 -4.04 11.18
N ASP A 129 -1.36 -3.13 11.97
CA ASP A 129 -0.01 -2.58 11.74
C ASP A 129 1.05 -3.69 11.69
N LEU A 130 1.02 -4.63 12.65
CA LEU A 130 1.92 -5.78 12.68
C LEU A 130 1.79 -6.63 11.39
N LEU A 131 0.56 -6.94 10.98
CA LEU A 131 0.33 -7.73 9.77
C LEU A 131 0.76 -6.99 8.50
N VAL A 132 0.63 -5.67 8.43
CA VAL A 132 1.15 -4.85 7.31
C VAL A 132 2.68 -4.95 7.25
N VAL A 133 3.38 -4.90 8.40
CA VAL A 133 4.85 -5.06 8.43
C VAL A 133 5.24 -6.45 7.94
N LEU A 134 4.64 -7.50 8.51
CA LEU A 134 4.98 -8.88 8.18
C LEU A 134 4.65 -9.20 6.71
N GLY A 135 3.47 -8.78 6.24
CA GLY A 135 3.05 -8.94 4.86
C GLY A 135 3.91 -8.15 3.88
N GLY A 136 4.21 -6.89 4.18
CA GLY A 136 5.08 -6.02 3.37
C GLY A 136 6.51 -6.56 3.25
N PHE A 137 7.07 -7.00 4.37
CA PHE A 137 8.41 -7.60 4.43
C PHE A 137 8.44 -8.93 3.65
N GLY A 138 7.46 -9.81 3.91
CA GLY A 138 7.31 -11.08 3.19
C GLY A 138 7.14 -10.87 1.69
N PHE A 139 6.37 -9.87 1.27
CA PHE A 139 6.18 -9.51 -0.13
C PHE A 139 7.48 -9.04 -0.78
N ALA A 140 8.20 -8.09 -0.14
CA ALA A 140 9.46 -7.56 -0.66
C ALA A 140 10.56 -8.63 -0.77
N LEU A 141 10.71 -9.46 0.27
CA LEU A 141 11.65 -10.59 0.25
C LEU A 141 11.29 -11.59 -0.84
N THR A 142 10.01 -11.98 -0.95
CA THR A 142 9.56 -12.91 -1.98
C THR A 142 9.84 -12.36 -3.37
N ALA A 143 9.56 -11.08 -3.63
CA ALA A 143 9.81 -10.44 -4.91
C ALA A 143 11.31 -10.40 -5.27
N GLY A 144 12.17 -10.07 -4.29
CA GLY A 144 13.62 -10.04 -4.43
C GLY A 144 14.22 -11.42 -4.65
N LEU A 145 13.93 -12.38 -3.76
CA LEU A 145 14.45 -13.75 -3.81
C LEU A 145 14.00 -14.50 -5.06
N SER A 146 12.77 -14.26 -5.52
CA SER A 146 12.28 -14.83 -6.79
C SER A 146 12.74 -14.08 -8.04
N ARG A 147 13.66 -13.10 -7.88
CA ARG A 147 14.28 -12.29 -8.94
C ARG A 147 13.26 -11.61 -9.85
N ARG A 148 12.13 -11.19 -9.28
CA ARG A 148 11.10 -10.40 -10.01
C ARG A 148 11.39 -8.90 -9.97
N VAL A 149 12.21 -8.46 -9.01
CA VAL A 149 12.67 -7.07 -8.90
C VAL A 149 14.16 -7.05 -8.55
N ARG A 150 14.88 -5.98 -8.90
CA ARG A 150 16.30 -5.78 -8.57
C ARG A 150 16.51 -5.69 -7.04
N PRO A 151 17.72 -5.97 -6.49
CA PRO A 151 17.91 -6.09 -5.04
C PRO A 151 17.59 -4.79 -4.32
N TRP A 152 18.04 -3.69 -4.90
CA TRP A 152 17.85 -2.37 -4.34
C TRP A 152 16.38 -1.95 -4.32
N TRP A 153 15.52 -2.46 -5.23
CA TRP A 153 14.08 -2.21 -5.19
C TRP A 153 13.46 -2.98 -4.02
N ALA A 154 13.85 -4.25 -3.84
CA ALA A 154 13.42 -5.04 -2.70
C ALA A 154 13.89 -4.42 -1.37
N ALA A 155 15.14 -3.97 -1.30
CA ALA A 155 15.67 -3.27 -0.12
C ALA A 155 14.91 -1.96 0.15
N GLY A 156 14.66 -1.14 -0.88
CA GLY A 156 13.84 0.07 -0.76
C GLY A 156 12.44 -0.24 -0.26
N ALA A 157 11.82 -1.33 -0.72
CA ALA A 157 10.51 -1.77 -0.26
C ALA A 157 10.50 -2.26 1.19
N VAL A 158 11.56 -2.95 1.62
CA VAL A 158 11.75 -3.34 3.03
C VAL A 158 11.84 -2.09 3.90
N VAL A 159 12.67 -1.12 3.50
CA VAL A 159 12.77 0.17 4.21
C VAL A 159 11.42 0.85 4.26
N LEU A 160 10.70 0.94 3.14
CA LEU A 160 9.36 1.54 3.06
C LEU A 160 8.27 0.77 3.79
N THR A 161 8.53 -0.46 4.24
CA THR A 161 7.60 -1.21 5.10
C THR A 161 7.75 -0.79 6.57
N ILE A 162 8.90 -0.24 6.95
CA ILE A 162 9.24 0.18 8.31
C ILE A 162 9.18 1.70 8.44
N VAL A 163 9.64 2.42 7.41
CA VAL A 163 9.79 3.87 7.35
C VAL A 163 9.20 4.38 6.02
N PRO A 164 8.03 5.04 6.04
CA PRO A 164 7.24 5.42 7.22
C PRO A 164 6.60 4.23 7.96
N PRO A 165 6.27 4.39 9.25
CA PRO A 165 5.56 3.37 10.02
C PRO A 165 4.19 3.01 9.40
N PRO A 166 3.69 1.78 9.59
CA PRO A 166 2.42 1.32 9.02
C PRO A 166 1.20 2.14 9.44
N TYR A 167 1.19 2.68 10.66
CA TYR A 167 0.10 3.54 11.13
C TYR A 167 0.04 4.87 10.38
N LEU A 168 1.17 5.32 9.81
CA LEU A 168 1.27 6.56 9.04
C LEU A 168 1.03 6.32 7.55
N TRP A 169 1.61 5.25 6.99
CA TRP A 169 1.41 4.90 5.58
C TRP A 169 1.47 3.38 5.38
N PRO A 170 0.33 2.68 5.56
CA PRO A 170 0.34 1.23 5.47
C PRO A 170 0.70 0.75 4.07
N ALA A 171 1.49 -0.31 4.02
CA ALA A 171 1.90 -1.00 2.81
C ALA A 171 2.64 -0.12 1.78
N ALA A 172 3.32 0.96 2.21
CA ALA A 172 4.08 1.83 1.32
C ALA A 172 5.11 1.05 0.48
N GLY A 173 5.84 0.11 1.09
CA GLY A 173 6.77 -0.77 0.38
C GLY A 173 6.12 -1.69 -0.67
N ALA A 174 4.95 -2.25 -0.36
CA ALA A 174 4.22 -3.09 -1.30
C ALA A 174 3.65 -2.27 -2.47
N LEU A 175 3.03 -1.13 -2.19
CA LEU A 175 2.52 -0.22 -3.20
C LEU A 175 3.64 0.25 -4.14
N PHE A 176 4.80 0.58 -3.59
CA PHE A 176 6.00 0.96 -4.34
C PHE A 176 6.43 -0.11 -5.35
N LEU A 177 6.54 -1.38 -4.92
CA LEU A 177 6.91 -2.49 -5.80
C LEU A 177 5.83 -2.80 -6.84
N VAL A 178 4.55 -2.72 -6.48
CA VAL A 178 3.45 -2.99 -7.41
C VAL A 178 3.38 -1.88 -8.47
N LEU A 179 3.51 -0.61 -8.08
CA LEU A 179 3.62 0.51 -9.03
C LEU A 179 4.83 0.37 -9.94
N HIS A 180 5.98 -0.05 -9.40
CA HIS A 180 7.16 -0.34 -10.21
C HIS A 180 6.90 -1.46 -11.23
N ALA A 181 6.22 -2.55 -10.82
CA ALA A 181 5.89 -3.66 -11.70
C ALA A 181 4.96 -3.23 -12.86
N VAL A 182 3.93 -2.42 -12.58
CA VAL A 182 3.01 -1.92 -13.62
C VAL A 182 3.70 -0.94 -14.57
N THR A 183 4.57 -0.07 -14.07
CA THR A 183 5.22 0.98 -14.87
C THR A 183 6.40 0.50 -15.69
N SER A 184 7.11 -0.54 -15.23
CA SER A 184 8.24 -1.15 -15.95
C SER A 184 7.85 -2.00 -17.15
N GLY A 185 6.57 -2.37 -17.30
CA GLY A 185 6.06 -3.17 -18.42
C GLY A 185 6.45 -4.65 -18.38
N SER A 186 7.41 -5.05 -17.54
CA SER A 186 7.76 -6.44 -17.26
C SER A 186 6.85 -7.09 -16.21
N GLY A 187 6.02 -6.32 -15.50
CA GLY A 187 5.28 -6.81 -14.35
C GLY A 187 6.24 -7.41 -13.32
N PHE A 188 5.85 -8.54 -12.73
CA PHE A 188 6.75 -9.39 -11.97
C PHE A 188 7.29 -10.56 -12.80
N ALA A 189 7.64 -10.40 -14.08
CA ALA A 189 8.33 -11.46 -14.82
C ALA A 189 9.72 -11.74 -14.21
N ARG A 190 10.19 -13.00 -14.22
CA ARG A 190 11.54 -13.32 -13.73
C ARG A 190 12.59 -12.66 -14.62
N HIS A 191 13.54 -11.95 -14.03
CA HIS A 191 14.75 -11.52 -14.74
C HIS A 191 15.60 -12.76 -15.10
N ARG A 192 15.80 -13.01 -16.39
CA ARG A 192 16.63 -14.14 -16.88
C ARG A 192 18.13 -13.86 -16.80
N ALA A 193 18.55 -12.59 -16.73
CA ALA A 193 19.95 -12.23 -16.61
C ALA A 193 20.45 -12.42 -15.17
N ALA A 194 21.62 -13.05 -15.02
CA ALA A 194 22.35 -13.08 -13.77
C ALA A 194 22.58 -11.64 -13.28
N TRP A 195 22.36 -11.40 -12.00
CA TRP A 195 22.61 -10.08 -11.45
C TRP A 195 24.12 -9.85 -11.54
N PRO A 196 24.59 -8.74 -12.12
CA PRO A 196 26.00 -8.41 -12.04
C PRO A 196 26.35 -8.32 -10.55
N THR A 197 27.24 -9.21 -10.13
CA THR A 197 27.83 -9.28 -8.79
C THR A 197 28.69 -8.06 -8.53
#